data_AF-A0A3A6QBC4-F1
#
_entry.id   AF-A0A3A6QBC4-F1
#
_cell.length_a   1.000
_cell.length_b   1.000
_cell.length_c   1.000
_cell.angle_alpha   90.00
_cell.angle_beta   90.00
_cell.angle_gamma   90.00
#
_symmetry.space_group_name_H-M   'P 1'
#
loop_
_entity.id
_entity.type
_entity.pdbx_description
1 polymer ?
#
loop_
_entity_poly.entity_id
_entity_poly.type
_entity_poly.pdbx_seq_one_letter_code
_entity_poly.pdbx_strand_id
1 'polypeptide(L)'
;MEIKATWLAIPFLCFAPWYASAEQDTNNAYYRFLYADLSAGSLNENLGTNSNVTALDVGGNWLPTDNVIVSFDYSARFIHPDITTTEIYTLLPGVGYRYGIANNFDVYAIAKAGFVWAKQTNDITDEKLESDDEFMLGGELGVKYALSSALQLGASVELNRSDLIDEDVYTLDANYLVSTRFLLGGFYRHREGDGTNSTNEGGVSIKFLY
;
A
#
# COMPACT_ATOMS: atom_id res chain seq x y z
N MET A 1 24.93 -19.91 -2.57
CA MET A 1 25.28 -18.48 -2.42
C MET A 1 24.69 -18.03 -1.10
N GLU A 2 25.50 -17.87 -0.06
CA GLU A 2 25.02 -17.55 1.29
C GLU A 2 24.73 -16.05 1.40
N ILE A 3 23.45 -15.70 1.47
CA ILE A 3 23.03 -14.31 1.72
C ILE A 3 23.22 -14.06 3.21
N LYS A 4 24.21 -13.23 3.55
CA LYS A 4 24.46 -12.79 4.93
C LYS A 4 23.25 -11.96 5.40
N ALA A 5 22.53 -12.48 6.39
CA ALA A 5 21.35 -11.89 7.02
C ALA A 5 21.54 -10.44 7.54
N THR A 6 22.78 -9.94 7.59
CA THR A 6 23.12 -8.58 8.00
C THR A 6 22.64 -7.49 7.04
N TRP A 7 22.28 -7.81 5.79
CA TRP A 7 21.81 -6.80 4.82
C TRP A 7 20.29 -6.56 4.89
N LEU A 8 19.53 -7.45 5.54
CA LEU A 8 18.09 -7.29 5.78
C LEU A 8 17.76 -6.41 7.00
N ALA A 9 18.75 -6.11 7.85
CA ALA A 9 18.54 -5.34 9.08
C ALA A 9 18.75 -3.82 8.93
N ILE A 10 19.31 -3.37 7.80
CA ILE A 10 19.71 -1.97 7.61
C ILE A 10 18.54 -1.00 7.37
N PRO A 11 17.38 -1.36 6.75
CA PRO A 11 16.28 -0.41 6.64
C PRO A 11 15.56 -0.17 7.99
N PHE A 12 15.67 -1.10 8.94
CA PHE A 12 14.92 -1.05 10.21
C PHE A 12 15.56 -0.17 11.29
N LEU A 13 16.82 0.23 11.16
CA LEU A 13 17.56 0.89 12.26
C LEU A 13 17.56 2.42 12.21
N CYS A 14 16.94 3.06 11.22
CA CYS A 14 16.94 4.54 11.10
C CYS A 14 15.68 5.23 11.64
N PHE A 15 14.66 4.51 12.11
CA PHE A 15 13.47 5.11 12.71
C PHE A 15 13.42 4.80 14.20
N ALA A 16 14.17 5.57 14.99
CA ALA A 16 13.92 5.66 16.43
C ALA A 16 12.78 6.66 16.65
N PRO A 17 11.55 6.24 17.00
CA PRO A 17 10.53 7.19 17.40
C PRO A 17 10.88 7.65 18.82
N TRP A 18 11.42 8.86 18.95
CA TRP A 18 11.39 9.58 20.22
C TRP A 18 9.95 9.58 20.73
N TYR A 19 9.78 9.28 22.01
CA TYR A 19 8.49 8.99 22.62
C TYR A 19 7.53 10.19 22.56
N ALA A 20 6.76 10.32 21.48
CA ALA A 20 5.56 11.12 21.41
C ALA A 20 4.35 10.22 21.68
N SER A 21 3.41 10.67 22.51
CA SER A 21 2.06 10.11 22.49
C SER A 21 1.53 10.25 21.06
N ALA A 22 0.84 9.27 20.48
CA ALA A 22 0.18 9.52 19.19
C ALA A 22 -1.00 10.44 19.47
N GLU A 23 -0.76 11.74 19.33
CA GLU A 23 -1.83 12.70 19.19
C GLU A 23 -2.44 12.55 17.80
N GLN A 24 -3.72 12.88 17.67
CA GLN A 24 -4.31 13.01 16.35
C GLN A 24 -3.56 14.14 15.64
N ASP A 25 -2.88 13.81 14.55
CA ASP A 25 -1.95 14.73 13.91
C ASP A 25 -2.67 16.01 13.52
N THR A 26 -3.80 15.85 12.83
CA THR A 26 -4.52 16.95 12.22
C THR A 26 -5.95 16.56 11.90
N ASN A 27 -6.90 17.44 12.24
CA ASN A 27 -8.29 17.29 11.87
C ASN A 27 -8.91 15.94 12.29
N ASN A 28 -8.47 15.44 13.45
CA ASN A 28 -8.84 14.14 14.02
C ASN A 28 -8.47 12.91 13.17
N ALA A 29 -7.66 13.06 12.11
CA ALA A 29 -7.22 11.98 11.23
C ALA A 29 -5.73 11.67 11.44
N TYR A 30 -5.37 10.39 11.34
CA TYR A 30 -3.99 9.93 11.46
C TYR A 30 -3.29 9.97 10.10
N TYR A 31 -2.12 10.60 10.07
CA TYR A 31 -1.32 10.75 8.87
C TYR A 31 0.17 10.44 9.08
N ARG A 32 0.68 10.46 10.31
CA ARG A 32 2.04 10.06 10.64
C ARG A 32 2.05 8.61 11.09
N PHE A 33 2.33 7.72 10.15
CA PHE A 33 2.33 6.30 10.44
C PHE A 33 3.27 5.51 9.55
N LEU A 34 3.71 4.37 10.06
CA LEU A 34 4.22 3.25 9.27
C LEU A 34 3.12 2.19 9.20
N TYR A 35 3.00 1.49 8.09
CA TYR A 35 2.02 0.41 7.93
C TYR A 35 2.65 -0.88 7.42
N ALA A 36 1.99 -1.98 7.74
CA ALA A 36 2.20 -3.28 7.14
C ALA A 36 0.83 -3.92 6.86
N ASP A 37 0.64 -4.30 5.61
CA ASP A 37 -0.63 -4.82 5.09
C ASP A 37 -0.41 -6.21 4.51
N LEU A 38 -1.39 -7.08 4.72
CA LEU A 38 -1.48 -8.40 4.12
C LEU A 38 -2.85 -8.54 3.48
N SER A 39 -2.88 -8.85 2.18
CA SER A 39 -4.11 -9.10 1.43
C SER A 39 -4.08 -10.43 0.70
N ALA A 40 -5.29 -10.94 0.45
CA ALA A 40 -5.53 -12.08 -0.43
C ALA A 40 -6.72 -11.77 -1.34
N GLY A 41 -6.70 -12.29 -2.55
CA GLY A 41 -7.67 -11.91 -3.58
C GLY A 41 -7.79 -12.87 -4.74
N SER A 42 -8.68 -12.51 -5.68
CA SER A 42 -8.92 -13.28 -6.91
C SER A 42 -8.71 -12.41 -8.14
N LEU A 43 -8.06 -12.99 -9.15
CA LEU A 43 -7.94 -12.46 -10.50
C LEU A 43 -9.24 -12.69 -11.29
N ASN A 44 -9.62 -11.75 -12.14
CA ASN A 44 -10.78 -11.77 -13.05
C ASN A 44 -12.15 -11.81 -12.37
N GLU A 45 -12.34 -11.01 -11.31
CA GLU A 45 -13.65 -10.58 -10.79
C GLU A 45 -14.66 -11.63 -10.29
N ASN A 46 -14.38 -12.92 -10.38
CA ASN A 46 -15.26 -13.95 -9.82
C ASN A 46 -15.14 -14.00 -8.29
N LEU A 47 -15.89 -13.13 -7.61
CA LEU A 47 -16.04 -13.14 -6.16
C LEU A 47 -16.45 -14.55 -5.67
N GLY A 48 -15.58 -15.20 -4.89
CA GLY A 48 -15.83 -16.52 -4.31
C GLY A 48 -15.15 -17.70 -5.01
N THR A 49 -14.32 -17.47 -6.04
CA THR A 49 -13.39 -18.49 -6.55
C THR A 49 -12.11 -18.57 -5.71
N ASN A 50 -11.27 -19.59 -5.95
CA ASN A 50 -10.02 -19.76 -5.21
C ASN A 50 -9.16 -18.49 -5.25
N SER A 51 -8.66 -18.08 -4.09
CA SER A 51 -7.71 -16.97 -3.97
C SER A 51 -6.42 -17.33 -4.69
N ASN A 52 -6.07 -16.56 -5.71
CA ASN A 52 -4.85 -16.71 -6.49
C ASN A 52 -3.98 -15.45 -6.49
N VAL A 53 -4.36 -14.45 -5.69
CA VAL A 53 -3.56 -13.25 -5.45
C VAL A 53 -3.23 -13.17 -3.96
N THR A 54 -1.98 -12.83 -3.64
CA THR A 54 -1.53 -12.46 -2.30
C THR A 54 -0.64 -11.23 -2.41
N ALA A 55 -0.82 -10.25 -1.54
CA ALA A 55 0.05 -9.07 -1.50
C ALA A 55 0.51 -8.76 -0.08
N LEU A 56 1.74 -8.26 0.00
CA LEU A 56 2.37 -7.72 1.19
C LEU A 56 2.76 -6.28 0.86
N ASP A 57 2.19 -5.32 1.58
CA ASP A 57 2.54 -3.92 1.42
C ASP A 57 3.16 -3.39 2.71
N VAL A 58 4.25 -2.64 2.61
CA VAL A 58 4.83 -1.90 3.74
C VAL A 58 5.15 -0.49 3.30
N GLY A 59 4.95 0.45 4.20
CA GLY A 59 5.17 1.84 3.86
C GLY A 59 4.86 2.78 5.00
N GLY A 60 4.61 4.04 4.66
CA GLY A 60 4.23 5.02 5.64
C GLY A 60 4.14 6.42 5.08
N ASN A 61 3.61 7.29 5.93
CA ASN A 61 3.45 8.70 5.70
C ASN A 61 4.16 9.49 6.79
N TRP A 62 4.82 10.56 6.39
CA TRP A 62 5.44 11.57 7.24
C TRP A 62 4.90 12.95 6.91
N LEU A 63 4.69 13.78 7.94
CA LEU A 63 4.14 15.12 7.80
C LEU A 63 5.20 16.12 8.27
N PRO A 64 6.07 16.60 7.36
CA PRO A 64 7.02 17.65 7.68
C PRO A 64 6.33 18.98 8.02
N THR A 65 5.10 19.19 7.54
CA THR A 65 4.24 20.31 7.91
C THR A 65 2.80 19.83 8.12
N ASP A 66 1.93 20.70 8.62
CA ASP A 66 0.52 20.42 8.82
C ASP A 66 -0.28 20.15 7.53
N ASN A 67 0.33 20.17 6.34
CA ASN A 67 -0.40 19.88 5.09
C ASN A 67 0.40 19.06 4.09
N VAL A 68 1.74 19.04 4.18
CA VAL A 68 2.57 18.28 3.25
C VAL A 68 2.70 16.85 3.72
N ILE A 69 2.45 15.90 2.82
CA ILE A 69 2.63 14.48 3.05
C ILE A 69 3.87 14.03 2.27
N VAL A 70 4.75 13.30 2.94
CA VAL A 70 5.80 12.50 2.30
C VAL A 70 5.42 11.04 2.50
N SER A 71 5.30 10.30 1.41
CA SER A 71 4.88 8.89 1.40
C SER A 71 6.00 8.01 0.89
N PHE A 72 6.02 6.78 1.36
CA PHE A 72 6.90 5.73 0.87
C PHE A 72 6.13 4.43 0.89
N ASP A 73 5.91 3.83 -0.27
CA ASP A 73 5.15 2.61 -0.42
C ASP A 73 5.99 1.54 -1.12
N TYR A 74 6.05 0.35 -0.54
CA TYR A 74 6.62 -0.84 -1.16
C TYR A 74 5.56 -1.94 -1.19
N SER A 75 5.34 -2.53 -2.36
CA SER A 75 4.41 -3.65 -2.55
C SER A 75 5.16 -4.87 -3.08
N ALA A 76 4.82 -6.05 -2.57
CA ALA A 76 5.18 -7.34 -3.12
C ALA A 76 3.90 -8.15 -3.36
N ARG A 77 3.54 -8.36 -4.62
CA ARG A 77 2.32 -9.03 -5.06
C ARG A 77 2.66 -10.32 -5.80
N PHE A 78 1.92 -11.37 -5.49
CA PHE A 78 2.07 -12.70 -6.07
C PHE A 78 0.73 -13.08 -6.71
N ILE A 79 0.74 -13.34 -8.02
CA ILE A 79 -0.44 -13.76 -8.79
C ILE A 79 -0.17 -15.15 -9.38
N HIS A 80 -1.00 -16.12 -9.02
CA HIS A 80 -0.84 -17.53 -9.34
C HIS A 80 -2.07 -18.08 -10.07
N PRO A 81 -2.30 -17.69 -11.35
CA PRO A 81 -3.51 -18.06 -12.07
C PRO A 81 -3.64 -19.57 -12.29
N ASP A 82 -2.54 -20.27 -12.59
CA ASP A 82 -2.49 -21.72 -12.82
C ASP A 82 -1.09 -22.32 -12.53
N ILE A 83 -0.26 -22.52 -13.56
CA ILE A 83 1.08 -23.14 -13.48
C ILE A 83 2.22 -22.11 -13.53
N THR A 84 1.87 -20.84 -13.40
CA THR A 84 2.81 -19.73 -13.43
C THR A 84 2.56 -18.85 -12.23
N THR A 85 3.64 -18.35 -11.64
CA THR A 85 3.60 -17.30 -10.64
C THR A 85 4.19 -16.02 -11.23
N THR A 86 3.37 -14.97 -11.27
CA THR A 86 3.81 -13.61 -11.56
C THR A 86 4.04 -12.89 -10.24
N GLU A 87 5.29 -12.49 -9.99
CA GLU A 87 5.73 -11.67 -8.87
C GLU A 87 5.85 -10.22 -9.35
N ILE A 88 5.22 -9.28 -8.65
CA ILE A 88 5.28 -7.86 -8.96
C ILE A 88 5.72 -7.13 -7.70
N TYR A 89 6.80 -6.38 -7.83
CA TYR A 89 7.34 -5.55 -6.78
C TYR A 89 7.24 -4.09 -7.20
N THR A 90 6.75 -3.21 -6.33
CA THR A 90 6.75 -1.77 -6.59
C THR A 90 7.42 -1.04 -5.44
N LEU A 91 8.08 0.07 -5.77
CA LEU A 91 8.65 0.99 -4.81
C LEU A 91 8.32 2.41 -5.25
N LEU A 92 7.41 3.06 -4.55
CA LEU A 92 6.82 4.33 -4.91
C LEU A 92 6.93 5.32 -3.74
N PRO A 93 8.04 6.08 -3.65
CA PRO A 93 8.06 7.29 -2.85
C PRO A 93 7.18 8.36 -3.49
N GLY A 94 6.61 9.24 -2.67
CA GLY A 94 5.75 10.31 -3.13
C GLY A 94 5.70 11.52 -2.22
N VAL A 95 5.24 12.63 -2.79
CA VAL A 95 4.96 13.87 -2.08
C VAL A 95 3.56 14.33 -2.39
N GLY A 96 2.87 14.82 -1.38
CA GLY A 96 1.48 15.18 -1.49
C GLY A 96 1.08 16.35 -0.61
N TYR A 97 -0.18 16.72 -0.76
CA TYR A 97 -0.81 17.77 0.01
C TYR A 97 -2.15 17.28 0.53
N ARG A 98 -2.44 17.58 1.79
CA ARG A 98 -3.78 17.41 2.36
C ARG A 98 -4.46 18.72 2.67
N TYR A 99 -5.77 18.71 2.48
CA TYR A 99 -6.66 19.81 2.74
C TYR A 99 -7.80 19.34 3.64
N GLY A 100 -7.88 19.92 4.84
CA GLY A 100 -8.98 19.67 5.78
C GLY A 100 -10.22 20.42 5.34
N ILE A 101 -11.29 19.70 5.00
CA ILE A 101 -12.57 20.29 4.58
C ILE A 101 -13.45 20.61 5.79
N ALA A 102 -13.45 19.73 6.79
CA ALA A 102 -14.18 19.88 8.05
C ALA A 102 -13.39 19.22 9.18
N ASN A 103 -13.76 19.46 10.45
CA ASN A 103 -13.02 19.01 11.64
C ASN A 103 -12.67 17.50 11.70
N ASN A 104 -13.29 16.68 10.86
CA ASN A 104 -13.11 15.23 10.80
C ASN A 104 -13.09 14.70 9.36
N PHE A 105 -12.90 15.56 8.37
CA PHE A 105 -12.90 15.18 6.96
C PHE A 105 -11.79 15.87 6.19
N ASP A 106 -10.88 15.07 5.65
CA ASP A 106 -9.73 15.51 4.88
C ASP A 106 -9.78 14.91 3.48
N VAL A 107 -9.30 15.69 2.51
CA VAL A 107 -8.94 15.21 1.17
C VAL A 107 -7.45 15.36 0.98
N TYR A 108 -6.84 14.46 0.21
CA TYR A 108 -5.42 14.53 -0.07
C TYR A 108 -5.11 14.07 -1.50
N ALA A 109 -3.98 14.54 -1.99
CA ALA A 109 -3.41 14.15 -3.27
C ALA A 109 -1.91 13.90 -3.09
N ILE A 110 -1.39 12.82 -3.66
CA ILE A 110 0.03 12.44 -3.60
C ILE A 110 0.51 12.14 -5.01
N ALA A 111 1.59 12.76 -5.46
CA ALA A 111 2.31 12.36 -6.66
C ALA A 111 3.42 11.40 -6.27
N LYS A 112 3.53 10.27 -6.99
CA LYS A 112 4.48 9.18 -6.72
C LYS A 112 5.36 8.92 -7.94
N ALA A 113 6.59 8.51 -7.71
CA ALA A 113 7.52 8.15 -8.78
C ALA A 113 8.58 7.18 -8.27
N GLY A 114 8.81 6.10 -8.99
CA GLY A 114 9.75 5.08 -8.56
C GLY A 114 9.88 3.95 -9.57
N PHE A 115 9.88 2.71 -9.08
CA PHE A 115 10.22 1.56 -9.89
C PHE A 115 9.24 0.41 -9.69
N VAL A 116 9.08 -0.37 -10.74
CA VAL A 116 8.39 -1.65 -10.73
C VAL A 116 9.34 -2.73 -11.24
N TRP A 117 9.27 -3.91 -10.64
CA TRP A 117 9.98 -5.10 -11.08
C TRP A 117 8.96 -6.22 -11.19
N ALA A 118 8.83 -6.80 -12.38
CA ALA A 118 7.99 -7.96 -12.61
C ALA A 118 8.87 -9.19 -12.87
N LYS A 119 8.46 -10.35 -12.37
CA LYS A 119 9.10 -11.63 -12.67
C LYS A 119 8.03 -12.68 -12.86
N GLN A 120 8.13 -13.45 -13.93
CA GLN A 120 7.27 -14.61 -14.15
C GLN A 120 8.08 -15.89 -14.08
N THR A 121 7.59 -16.86 -13.32
CA THR A 121 8.22 -18.17 -13.14
C THR A 121 7.21 -19.26 -13.50
N ASN A 122 7.67 -20.32 -14.16
CA ASN A 122 6.88 -21.54 -14.36
C ASN A 122 6.99 -22.41 -13.10
N ASP A 123 5.86 -22.75 -12.48
CA ASP A 123 5.83 -23.45 -11.20
C ASP A 123 6.12 -24.96 -11.32
N ILE A 124 6.12 -25.51 -12.54
CA ILE A 124 6.43 -26.93 -12.79
C ILE A 124 7.94 -27.14 -13.01
N THR A 125 8.59 -26.21 -13.70
CA THR A 125 9.99 -26.33 -14.11
C THR A 125 10.94 -25.44 -13.30
N ASP A 126 10.40 -24.56 -12.45
CA ASP A 126 11.11 -23.45 -11.80
C ASP A 126 11.87 -22.54 -12.78
N GLU A 127 11.48 -22.56 -14.06
CA GLU A 127 12.13 -21.78 -15.11
C GLU A 127 11.63 -20.33 -15.06
N LYS A 128 12.57 -19.40 -15.02
CA LYS A 128 12.30 -17.97 -15.13
C LYS A 128 11.90 -17.66 -16.58
N LEU A 129 10.63 -17.31 -16.79
CA LEU A 129 10.08 -17.02 -18.11
C LEU A 129 10.38 -15.58 -18.54
N GLU A 130 10.18 -14.63 -17.62
CA GLU A 130 10.30 -13.21 -17.90
C GLU A 130 10.76 -12.46 -16.65
N SER A 131 11.46 -11.34 -16.83
CA SER A 131 11.80 -10.42 -15.75
C SER A 131 12.33 -9.12 -16.29
N ASP A 132 11.59 -8.09 -15.94
CA ASP A 132 11.80 -6.74 -16.43
C ASP A 132 11.61 -5.77 -15.28
N ASP A 133 12.29 -4.63 -15.41
CA ASP A 133 12.18 -3.53 -14.48
C ASP A 133 11.98 -2.23 -15.24
N GLU A 134 11.07 -1.41 -14.75
CA GLU A 134 10.72 -0.16 -15.40
C GLU A 134 10.49 0.95 -14.38
N PHE A 135 10.69 2.17 -14.86
CA PHE A 135 10.28 3.35 -14.11
C PHE A 135 8.75 3.47 -14.10
N MET A 136 8.20 3.83 -12.95
CA MET A 136 6.76 3.97 -12.75
C MET A 136 6.42 5.36 -12.22
N LEU A 137 5.42 5.98 -12.84
CA LEU A 137 4.77 7.18 -12.33
C LEU A 137 3.45 6.80 -11.68
N GLY A 138 3.13 7.46 -10.58
CA GLY A 138 1.85 7.25 -9.93
C GLY A 138 1.25 8.51 -9.34
N GLY A 139 -0.04 8.42 -9.03
CA GLY A 139 -0.77 9.50 -8.37
C GLY A 139 -1.92 8.94 -7.55
N GLU A 140 -2.03 9.38 -6.31
CA GLU A 140 -3.10 8.98 -5.40
C GLU A 140 -3.98 10.17 -5.05
N LEU A 141 -5.30 9.99 -5.15
CA LEU A 141 -6.30 10.90 -4.62
C LEU A 141 -7.11 10.16 -3.58
N GLY A 142 -7.27 10.74 -2.40
CA GLY A 142 -7.99 10.07 -1.33
C GLY A 142 -8.70 11.01 -0.38
N VAL A 143 -9.58 10.41 0.41
CA VAL A 143 -10.35 11.06 1.45
C VAL A 143 -10.22 10.27 2.74
N LYS A 144 -10.27 10.98 3.86
CA LYS A 144 -10.22 10.41 5.20
C LYS A 144 -11.32 11.02 6.05
N TYR A 145 -12.09 10.18 6.72
CA TYR A 145 -13.17 10.58 7.61
C TYR A 145 -13.00 9.98 9.00
N ALA A 146 -12.78 10.82 10.01
CA ALA A 146 -12.74 10.40 11.40
C ALA A 146 -14.17 10.28 11.94
N LEU A 147 -14.68 9.05 11.97
CA LEU A 147 -16.02 8.74 12.47
C LEU A 147 -16.11 8.92 13.98
N SER A 148 -15.00 8.66 14.69
CA SER A 148 -14.82 8.94 16.12
C SER A 148 -13.35 9.19 16.42
N SER A 149 -13.00 9.44 17.68
CA SER A 149 -11.59 9.54 18.09
C SER A 149 -10.80 8.24 17.90
N ALA A 150 -11.48 7.09 17.78
CA ALA A 150 -10.84 5.79 17.65
C ALA A 150 -11.07 5.12 16.29
N LEU A 151 -11.95 5.63 15.43
CA LEU A 151 -12.31 4.97 14.16
C LEU A 151 -12.22 5.94 13.01
N GLN A 152 -11.42 5.58 12.01
CA GLN A 152 -11.19 6.34 10.79
C GLN A 152 -11.54 5.49 9.57
N LEU A 153 -12.28 6.09 8.64
CA LEU A 153 -12.57 5.53 7.33
C LEU A 153 -11.70 6.23 6.28
N GLY A 154 -11.28 5.48 5.28
CA GLY A 154 -10.52 5.98 4.14
C GLY A 154 -11.06 5.44 2.83
N ALA A 155 -10.93 6.25 1.79
CA ALA A 155 -11.14 5.82 0.42
C ALA A 155 -10.12 6.51 -0.48
N SER A 156 -9.48 5.78 -1.39
CA SER A 156 -8.52 6.34 -2.33
C SER A 156 -8.58 5.68 -3.70
N VAL A 157 -8.09 6.43 -4.68
CA VAL A 157 -7.82 5.97 -6.04
C VAL A 157 -6.36 6.28 -6.33
N GLU A 158 -5.58 5.26 -6.67
CA GLU A 158 -4.20 5.39 -7.11
C GLU A 158 -4.08 4.95 -8.57
N LEU A 159 -3.49 5.80 -9.39
CA LEU A 159 -3.16 5.52 -10.78
C LEU A 159 -1.68 5.19 -10.83
N ASN A 160 -1.31 4.04 -11.38
CA ASN A 160 0.08 3.62 -11.59
C ASN A 160 0.30 3.38 -13.09
N ARG A 161 1.35 3.98 -13.63
CA ARG A 161 1.66 3.99 -15.07
C ARG A 161 3.13 3.66 -15.30
N SER A 162 3.39 2.59 -16.03
CA SER A 162 4.67 2.21 -16.63
C SER A 162 4.44 1.32 -17.85
N ASP A 163 5.49 1.06 -18.62
CA ASP A 163 5.42 0.14 -19.76
C ASP A 163 5.17 -1.33 -19.33
N LEU A 164 5.41 -1.66 -18.06
CA LEU A 164 5.12 -2.98 -17.48
C LEU A 164 3.74 -3.08 -16.82
N ILE A 165 3.26 -1.99 -16.20
CA ILE A 165 2.01 -1.96 -15.45
C ILE A 165 1.30 -0.64 -15.70
N ASP A 166 0.11 -0.74 -16.29
CA ASP A 166 -0.90 0.32 -16.28
C ASP A 166 -2.07 -0.19 -15.42
N GLU A 167 -2.25 0.40 -14.23
CA GLU A 167 -3.24 -0.07 -13.25
C GLU A 167 -3.87 1.08 -12.47
N ASP A 168 -5.19 0.98 -12.25
CA ASP A 168 -5.98 1.83 -11.37
C ASP A 168 -6.36 1.04 -10.12
N VAL A 169 -6.07 1.60 -8.95
CA VAL A 169 -6.21 0.93 -7.65
C VAL A 169 -7.19 1.70 -6.79
N TYR A 170 -8.33 1.09 -6.52
CA TYR A 170 -9.39 1.63 -5.67
C TYR A 170 -9.32 0.97 -4.30
N THR A 171 -9.10 1.75 -3.25
CA THR A 171 -9.01 1.23 -1.88
C THR A 171 -10.11 1.82 -1.01
N LEU A 172 -10.74 0.96 -0.21
CA LEU A 172 -11.63 1.33 0.90
C LEU A 172 -11.07 0.73 2.17
N ASP A 173 -10.89 1.53 3.22
CA ASP A 173 -10.30 1.06 4.47
C ASP A 173 -11.00 1.60 5.72
N ALA A 174 -10.94 0.82 6.79
CA ALA A 174 -11.42 1.20 8.11
C ALA A 174 -10.36 0.83 9.15
N ASN A 175 -9.91 1.81 9.93
CA ASN A 175 -8.86 1.63 10.93
C ASN A 175 -9.36 2.00 12.32
N TYR A 176 -9.14 1.12 13.28
CA TYR A 176 -9.50 1.29 14.68
C TYR A 176 -8.27 1.45 15.58
N LEU A 177 -8.26 2.46 16.44
CA LEU A 177 -7.23 2.74 17.43
C LEU A 177 -7.33 1.73 18.58
N VAL A 178 -6.54 0.67 18.49
CA VAL A 178 -6.48 -0.39 19.52
C VAL A 178 -5.60 0.01 20.70
N SER A 179 -4.67 0.94 20.50
CA SER A 179 -3.75 1.45 21.51
C SER A 179 -3.32 2.86 21.15
N THR A 180 -2.69 3.59 22.08
CA THR A 180 -2.21 4.96 21.88
C THR A 180 -1.20 5.13 20.75
N ARG A 181 -0.75 4.07 20.08
CA ARG A 181 0.15 4.12 18.92
C ARG A 181 -0.17 3.13 17.82
N PHE A 182 -1.23 2.33 17.97
CA PHE A 182 -1.52 1.27 17.01
C PHE A 182 -2.94 1.40 16.49
N LEU A 183 -3.04 1.44 15.16
CA LEU A 183 -4.28 1.22 14.45
C LEU A 183 -4.29 -0.20 13.91
N LEU A 184 -5.41 -0.88 14.04
CA LEU A 184 -5.69 -2.13 13.36
C LEU A 184 -6.88 -1.92 12.44
N GLY A 185 -6.74 -2.32 11.19
CA GLY A 185 -7.74 -2.05 10.17
C GLY A 185 -7.98 -3.21 9.22
N GLY A 186 -9.09 -3.12 8.52
CA GLY A 186 -9.40 -3.95 7.36
C GLY A 186 -9.53 -3.07 6.13
N PHE A 187 -9.21 -3.62 4.97
CA PHE A 187 -9.37 -2.93 3.70
C PHE A 187 -9.86 -3.85 2.61
N TYR A 188 -10.46 -3.23 1.61
CA TYR A 188 -10.79 -3.80 0.33
C TYR A 188 -10.08 -3.02 -0.76
N ARG A 189 -9.48 -3.73 -1.71
CA ARG A 189 -8.78 -3.14 -2.84
C ARG A 189 -9.26 -3.78 -4.13
N HIS A 190 -9.73 -2.96 -5.06
CA HIS A 190 -9.99 -3.36 -6.44
C HIS A 190 -8.91 -2.78 -7.32
N ARG A 191 -8.32 -3.61 -8.18
CA ARG A 191 -7.31 -3.19 -9.14
C ARG A 191 -7.80 -3.48 -10.54
N GLU A 192 -7.77 -2.47 -11.39
CA GLU A 192 -8.13 -2.58 -12.80
C GLU A 192 -6.88 -2.29 -13.63
N GLY A 193 -6.36 -3.31 -14.32
CA GLY A 193 -5.23 -3.17 -15.23
C GLY A 193 -5.65 -3.25 -16.69
N ASP A 194 -4.69 -3.02 -17.60
CA ASP A 194 -4.92 -3.14 -19.04
C ASP A 194 -5.49 -4.54 -19.44
N GLY A 195 -6.63 -4.53 -20.13
CA GLY A 195 -7.31 -5.73 -20.65
C GLY A 195 -8.42 -6.27 -19.73
N THR A 196 -8.43 -7.58 -19.49
CA THR A 196 -9.41 -8.28 -18.62
C THR A 196 -8.87 -8.57 -17.22
N ASN A 197 -7.66 -8.12 -16.90
CA ASN A 197 -6.94 -8.49 -15.68
C ASN A 197 -7.30 -7.52 -14.54
N SER A 198 -8.40 -7.80 -13.86
CA SER A 198 -8.77 -7.11 -12.62
C SER A 198 -8.55 -8.01 -11.41
N THR A 199 -8.21 -7.43 -10.26
CA THR A 199 -8.12 -8.17 -8.99
C THR A 199 -9.03 -7.53 -7.94
N ASN A 200 -9.60 -8.40 -7.09
CA ASN A 200 -10.29 -7.98 -5.88
C ASN A 200 -9.59 -8.60 -4.68
N GLU A 201 -9.12 -7.76 -3.77
CA GLU A 201 -8.33 -8.16 -2.61
C GLU A 201 -9.00 -7.68 -1.33
N GLY A 202 -9.10 -8.56 -0.35
CA GLY A 202 -9.43 -8.22 1.03
C GLY A 202 -8.21 -8.38 1.90
N GLY A 203 -8.00 -7.46 2.83
CA GLY A 203 -6.79 -7.49 3.66
C GLY A 203 -6.96 -6.89 5.04
N VAL A 204 -5.90 -7.07 5.83
CA VAL A 204 -5.74 -6.51 7.17
C VAL A 204 -4.53 -5.60 7.20
N SER A 205 -4.62 -4.52 7.97
CA SER A 205 -3.59 -3.51 8.11
C SER A 205 -3.25 -3.32 9.58
N ILE A 206 -1.96 -3.21 9.88
CA ILE A 206 -1.47 -2.66 11.15
C ILE A 206 -0.70 -1.38 10.87
N LYS A 207 -1.04 -0.31 11.60
CA LYS A 207 -0.34 0.98 11.49
C LYS A 207 0.24 1.40 12.82
N PHE A 208 1.50 1.81 12.83
CA PHE A 208 2.21 2.36 13.97
C PHE A 208 2.29 3.88 13.84
N LEU A 209 1.78 4.60 14.83
CA LEU A 209 1.73 6.06 14.88
C LEU A 209 2.97 6.64 15.59
N TYR A 210 3.52 7.76 15.09
CA TYR A 210 4.77 8.36 15.60
C TYR A 210 4.87 9.90 15.50
#